data_AF-A0A2S9FKG5-F1
#
_entry.id   AF-A0A2S9FKG5-F1
#
_cell.length_a   1.000
_cell.length_b   1.000
_cell.length_c   1.000
_cell.angle_alpha   90.00
_cell.angle_beta   90.00
_cell.angle_gamma   90.00
#
_symmetry.space_group_name_H-M   'P 1'
#
loop_
_entity.id
_entity.type
_entity.pdbx_description
1 polymer ?
#
loop_
_entity_poly.entity_id
_entity_poly.type
_entity_poly.pdbx_seq_one_letter_code
_entity_poly.pdbx_strand_id
1 'polypeptide(L)'
;MTRRVRRAAIAAVAGLVLLTGCTQTVEGTAAKSGSGDVPRNDNSERKYPNLLKECEVLTEDILAETVGADPLDIQSTFVGAICRWQAANPAGLVDITRFWFETGSLDNERKVAEQLEYQIENRSVAGIESIVMRPNDPNGACG
;
A
#
# COMPACT_ATOMS: atom_id res chain seq x y z
N MET A 1 -46.80 -36.09 -12.49
CA MET A 1 -46.53 -35.60 -11.10
C MET A 1 -45.06 -35.67 -10.70
N THR A 2 -44.33 -36.76 -11.01
CA THR A 2 -42.94 -37.01 -10.58
C THR A 2 -41.89 -35.97 -11.00
N ARG A 3 -41.99 -35.37 -12.19
CA ARG A 3 -41.03 -34.34 -12.66
C ARG A 3 -41.16 -32.99 -11.96
N ARG A 4 -42.37 -32.60 -11.55
CA ARG A 4 -42.61 -31.33 -10.83
C ARG A 4 -42.13 -31.42 -9.38
N VAL A 5 -42.33 -32.57 -8.75
CA VAL A 5 -41.81 -32.87 -7.40
C VAL A 5 -40.28 -32.87 -7.37
N ARG A 6 -39.62 -33.46 -8.38
CA ARG A 6 -38.15 -33.43 -8.48
C ARG A 6 -37.59 -32.01 -8.65
N ARG A 7 -38.23 -31.16 -9.47
CA ARG A 7 -37.80 -29.77 -9.66
C ARG A 7 -37.98 -28.93 -8.40
N ALA A 8 -39.08 -29.13 -7.67
CA ALA A 8 -39.31 -28.47 -6.39
C ALA A 8 -38.26 -28.89 -5.33
N ALA A 9 -37.91 -30.18 -5.28
CA ALA A 9 -36.88 -30.66 -4.37
C ALA A 9 -35.48 -30.08 -4.68
N ILE A 10 -35.10 -30.00 -5.96
CA ILE A 10 -33.82 -29.41 -6.37
C ILE A 10 -33.77 -27.91 -6.05
N ALA A 11 -34.86 -27.18 -6.30
CA ALA A 11 -34.94 -25.76 -5.98
C ALA A 11 -34.86 -25.50 -4.47
N ALA A 12 -35.49 -26.36 -3.66
CA ALA A 12 -35.42 -26.28 -2.20
C ALA A 12 -33.99 -26.53 -1.69
N VAL A 13 -33.31 -27.55 -2.21
CA VAL A 13 -31.91 -27.86 -1.82
C VAL A 13 -30.97 -26.74 -2.25
N ALA A 14 -31.11 -26.19 -3.47
CA ALA A 14 -30.29 -25.07 -3.93
C ALA A 14 -30.51 -23.80 -3.08
N GLY A 15 -31.75 -23.53 -2.68
CA GLY A 15 -32.07 -22.43 -1.77
C GLY A 15 -31.41 -22.57 -0.39
N LEU A 16 -31.37 -23.79 0.17
CA LEU A 16 -30.69 -24.06 1.44
C LEU A 16 -29.16 -23.88 1.37
N VAL A 17 -28.52 -24.22 0.24
CA VAL A 17 -27.07 -24.04 0.07
C VAL A 17 -26.71 -22.55 -0.02
N LEU A 18 -27.54 -21.73 -0.67
CA LEU A 18 -27.32 -20.28 -0.74
C LEU A 18 -27.49 -19.59 0.62
N LEU A 19 -28.42 -20.07 1.46
CA LEU A 19 -28.65 -19.52 2.80
C LEU A 19 -27.56 -19.89 3.81
N THR A 20 -26.84 -20.99 3.59
CA THR A 20 -25.80 -21.48 4.52
C THR A 20 -24.37 -21.21 4.05
N GLY A 21 -24.18 -20.88 2.77
CA GLY A 21 -22.85 -20.69 2.16
C GLY A 21 -22.33 -19.26 2.05
N CYS A 22 -23.15 -18.22 2.25
CA CYS A 22 -22.76 -16.85 1.89
C CYS A 22 -22.30 -15.96 3.04
N THR A 23 -22.38 -16.39 4.30
CA THR A 23 -21.91 -15.57 5.44
C THR A 23 -21.12 -16.43 6.42
N GLN A 24 -19.80 -16.45 6.29
CA GLN A 24 -18.94 -16.86 7.40
C GLN A 24 -18.56 -15.62 8.20
N THR A 25 -19.00 -15.57 9.46
CA THR A 25 -18.40 -14.66 10.43
C THR A 25 -17.11 -15.31 10.92
N VAL A 26 -15.97 -14.69 10.64
CA VAL A 26 -14.73 -15.09 11.28
C VAL A 26 -14.80 -14.59 12.72
N GLU A 27 -14.84 -15.50 13.69
CA GLU A 27 -14.78 -15.14 15.09
C GLU A 27 -13.39 -14.56 15.40
N GLY A 28 -13.36 -13.31 15.83
CA GLY A 28 -12.12 -12.62 16.19
C GLY A 28 -12.37 -11.13 16.43
N THR A 29 -11.65 -10.54 17.37
CA THR A 29 -11.58 -9.08 17.48
C THR A 29 -10.63 -8.57 16.41
N ALA A 30 -11.05 -7.60 15.60
CA ALA A 30 -10.17 -6.93 14.65
C ALA A 30 -8.96 -6.37 15.41
N ALA A 31 -7.80 -6.94 15.14
CA ALA A 31 -6.55 -6.60 15.80
C ALA A 31 -5.64 -5.95 14.75
N LYS A 32 -4.98 -4.84 15.08
CA LYS A 32 -4.02 -4.21 14.16
C LYS A 32 -2.90 -5.22 13.85
N SER A 33 -2.36 -5.24 12.64
CA SER A 33 -1.17 -6.05 12.36
C SER A 33 -0.05 -5.67 13.36
N GLY A 34 0.55 -6.66 14.02
CA GLY A 34 1.49 -6.45 15.11
C GLY A 34 0.88 -6.22 16.50
N SER A 35 -0.45 -6.34 16.66
CA SER A 35 -1.08 -6.36 17.99
C SER A 35 -0.98 -7.76 18.61
N GLY A 36 0.00 -7.92 19.49
CA GLY A 36 0.27 -9.11 20.28
C GLY A 36 1.46 -8.82 21.21
N ASP A 37 1.69 -9.67 22.21
CA ASP A 37 2.88 -9.60 23.06
C ASP A 37 4.11 -10.09 22.29
N VAL A 38 4.51 -9.33 21.28
CA VAL A 38 5.77 -9.50 20.57
C VAL A 38 6.77 -8.55 21.21
N PRO A 39 7.96 -9.02 21.64
CA PRO A 39 8.97 -8.15 22.23
C PRO A 39 9.23 -6.94 21.33
N ARG A 40 8.89 -5.75 21.83
CA ARG A 40 9.04 -4.51 21.07
C ARG A 40 10.52 -4.12 21.07
N ASN A 41 11.09 -3.90 19.88
CA ASN A 41 12.47 -3.45 19.74
C ASN A 41 12.52 -1.92 19.66
N ASP A 42 12.24 -1.26 20.79
CA ASP A 42 12.22 0.21 20.92
C ASP A 42 13.63 0.82 21.03
N ASN A 43 14.67 0.01 20.80
CA ASN A 43 16.08 0.38 20.92
C ASN A 43 16.89 -0.07 19.70
N SER A 44 16.20 -0.25 18.56
CA SER A 44 16.80 -0.60 17.26
C SER A 44 17.88 0.40 16.85
N GLU A 45 17.66 1.68 17.13
CA GLU A 45 18.57 2.79 16.85
C GLU A 45 19.91 2.68 17.58
N ARG A 46 19.97 1.96 18.72
CA ARG A 46 21.24 1.73 19.43
C ARG A 46 22.15 0.75 18.70
N LYS A 47 21.56 -0.21 17.99
CA LYS A 47 22.27 -1.21 17.20
C LYS A 47 22.49 -0.74 15.76
N TYR A 48 21.58 0.10 15.26
CA TYR A 48 21.57 0.65 13.91
C TYR A 48 21.44 2.18 14.00
N PRO A 49 22.53 2.91 14.25
CA PRO A 49 22.48 4.37 14.49
C PRO A 49 22.01 5.19 13.29
N ASN A 50 22.00 4.59 12.10
CA ASN A 50 21.50 5.21 10.87
C ASN A 50 20.09 4.72 10.46
N LEU A 51 19.42 3.94 11.32
CA LEU A 51 18.07 3.47 11.03
C LEU A 51 17.15 4.67 10.75
N LEU A 52 16.47 4.66 9.61
CA LEU A 52 15.52 5.68 9.16
C LEU A 52 16.15 7.01 8.73
N LYS A 53 17.48 7.14 8.74
CA LYS A 53 18.16 8.33 8.20
C LYS A 53 17.95 8.51 6.71
N GLU A 54 17.59 7.43 6.02
CA GLU A 54 17.21 7.44 4.62
C GLU A 54 15.98 8.34 4.34
N CYS A 55 15.12 8.56 5.34
CA CYS A 55 13.99 9.48 5.23
C CYS A 55 14.39 10.96 5.35
N GLU A 56 15.54 11.26 5.97
CA GLU A 56 16.06 12.63 6.09
C GLU A 56 16.92 13.04 4.88
N VAL A 57 17.23 12.12 3.97
CA VAL A 57 18.03 12.40 2.76
C VAL A 57 17.26 13.31 1.77
N LEU A 58 15.93 13.23 1.74
CA LEU A 58 15.09 14.12 0.94
C LEU A 58 14.62 15.28 1.80
N THR A 59 15.05 16.49 1.44
CA THR A 59 14.57 17.72 2.09
C THR A 59 13.16 18.06 1.60
N GLU A 60 12.43 18.84 2.41
CA GLU A 60 11.10 19.35 2.04
C GLU A 60 11.15 20.14 0.72
N ASP A 61 12.22 20.92 0.49
CA ASP A 61 12.42 21.65 -0.76
C ASP A 61 12.45 20.72 -1.99
N ILE A 62 13.20 19.62 -1.92
CA ILE A 62 13.31 18.65 -3.03
C ILE A 62 11.97 17.95 -3.25
N LEU A 63 11.27 17.60 -2.17
CA LEU A 63 9.95 16.97 -2.24
C LEU A 63 8.93 17.91 -2.89
N ALA A 64 8.91 19.18 -2.47
CA ALA A 64 8.02 20.21 -2.98
C ALA A 64 8.26 20.50 -4.46
N GLU A 65 9.53 20.65 -4.88
CA GLU A 65 9.88 20.81 -6.29
C GLU A 65 9.38 19.64 -7.14
N THR A 66 9.51 18.41 -6.63
CA THR A 66 9.13 17.19 -7.36
C THR A 66 7.62 17.11 -7.65
N VAL A 67 6.78 17.62 -6.75
CA VAL A 67 5.32 17.56 -6.89
C VAL A 67 4.66 18.90 -7.18
N GLY A 68 5.45 19.97 -7.35
CA GLY A 68 4.95 21.32 -7.59
C GLY A 68 4.17 21.91 -6.40
N ALA A 69 4.58 21.59 -5.17
CA ALA A 69 4.01 22.12 -3.93
C ALA A 69 4.87 23.26 -3.36
N ASP A 70 4.35 23.97 -2.35
CA ASP A 70 5.15 24.84 -1.48
C ASP A 70 5.91 23.97 -0.46
N PRO A 71 7.20 24.22 -0.16
CA PRO A 71 7.92 23.50 0.89
C PRO A 71 7.19 23.48 2.24
N LEU A 72 6.47 24.55 2.59
CA LEU A 72 5.69 24.65 3.84
C LEU A 72 4.48 23.71 3.88
N ASP A 73 4.03 23.23 2.71
CA ASP A 73 2.90 22.32 2.58
C ASP A 73 3.33 20.84 2.62
N ILE A 74 4.63 20.55 2.73
CA ILE A 74 5.12 19.17 2.91
C ILE A 74 4.88 18.73 4.36
N GLN A 75 4.17 17.63 4.54
CA GLN A 75 3.88 17.05 5.85
C GLN A 75 4.32 15.59 5.89
N SER A 76 5.22 15.25 6.81
CA SER A 76 5.57 13.84 7.04
C SER A 76 4.38 13.11 7.68
N THR A 77 3.92 12.04 7.03
CA THR A 77 2.78 11.24 7.51
C THR A 77 3.21 9.90 8.09
N PHE A 78 4.38 9.38 7.71
CA PHE A 78 4.94 8.16 8.26
C PHE A 78 6.46 8.07 8.04
N VAL A 79 7.19 7.62 9.07
CA VAL A 79 8.62 7.30 9.00
C VAL A 79 8.83 5.91 9.61
N GLY A 80 9.34 4.98 8.81
CA GLY A 80 9.54 3.59 9.20
C GLY A 80 10.17 2.79 8.07
N ALA A 81 9.61 1.61 7.75
CA ALA A 81 10.07 0.79 6.62
C ALA A 81 9.99 1.51 5.26
N ILE A 82 9.16 2.56 5.19
CA ILE A 82 9.04 3.50 4.08
C ILE A 82 8.96 4.91 4.66
N CYS A 83 9.24 5.91 3.83
CA CYS A 83 9.01 7.31 4.17
C CYS A 83 7.79 7.80 3.40
N ARG A 84 6.83 8.42 4.09
CA ARG A 84 5.64 8.99 3.47
C ARG A 84 5.48 10.44 3.85
N TRP A 85 5.06 11.21 2.86
CA TRP A 85 4.67 12.60 3.00
C TRP A 85 3.35 12.82 2.28
N GLN A 86 2.70 13.91 2.64
CA GLN A 86 1.57 14.45 1.91
C GLN A 86 1.86 15.92 1.62
N ALA A 87 1.46 16.39 0.45
CA ALA A 87 1.67 17.75 0.01
C ALA A 87 0.38 18.30 -0.61
N ALA A 88 0.08 19.57 -0.38
CA ALA A 88 -0.90 20.29 -1.17
C ALA A 88 -0.22 20.94 -2.37
N ASN A 89 -0.78 20.77 -3.56
CA ASN A 89 -0.36 21.48 -4.76
C ASN A 89 -1.59 22.06 -5.49
N PRO A 90 -1.42 22.89 -6.54
CA PRO A 90 -2.55 23.46 -7.27
C PRO A 90 -3.49 22.43 -7.91
N ALA A 91 -3.07 21.18 -8.10
CA ALA A 91 -3.89 20.09 -8.65
C ALA A 91 -4.60 19.26 -7.56
N GLY A 92 -4.27 19.44 -6.27
CA GLY A 92 -4.89 18.73 -5.15
C GLY A 92 -3.88 18.23 -4.11
N LEU A 93 -4.32 17.29 -3.28
CA LEU A 93 -3.42 16.58 -2.36
C LEU A 93 -2.65 15.51 -3.11
N VAL A 94 -1.35 15.44 -2.84
CA VAL A 94 -0.45 14.43 -3.40
C VAL A 94 0.18 13.65 -2.26
N ASP A 95 0.04 12.33 -2.30
CA ASP A 95 0.74 11.43 -1.41
C ASP A 95 2.09 11.06 -2.04
N ILE A 96 3.17 11.25 -1.28
CA ILE A 96 4.54 10.96 -1.69
C ILE A 96 5.02 9.79 -0.86
N THR A 97 5.51 8.75 -1.52
CA THR A 97 6.13 7.60 -0.84
C THR A 97 7.51 7.36 -1.41
N ARG A 98 8.51 7.31 -0.53
CA ARG A 98 9.84 6.81 -0.82
C ARG A 98 10.04 5.49 -0.11
N PHE A 99 10.40 4.47 -0.88
CA PHE A 99 10.85 3.19 -0.37
C PHE A 99 12.21 2.86 -0.99
N TRP A 100 13.03 2.11 -0.26
CA TRP A 100 14.32 1.60 -0.70
C TRP A 100 14.41 0.13 -0.32
N PHE A 101 15.14 -0.64 -1.11
CA PHE A 101 15.31 -2.07 -0.88
C PHE A 101 16.74 -2.33 -0.46
N GLU A 102 16.95 -2.72 0.79
CA GLU A 102 18.23 -3.29 1.23
C GLU A 102 18.38 -4.73 0.73
N THR A 103 17.26 -5.45 0.67
CA THR A 103 17.13 -6.80 0.12
C THR A 103 15.88 -6.88 -0.75
N GLY A 104 16.00 -7.39 -1.97
CA GLY A 104 14.90 -7.42 -2.95
C GLY A 104 15.41 -7.04 -4.35
N SER A 105 14.54 -7.06 -5.35
CA SER A 105 14.86 -6.55 -6.69
C SER A 105 13.83 -5.52 -7.11
N LEU A 106 14.31 -4.46 -7.75
CA LEU A 106 13.46 -3.44 -8.38
C LEU A 106 12.49 -4.07 -9.39
N ASP A 107 12.86 -5.21 -9.99
CA ASP A 107 11.99 -5.97 -10.90
C ASP A 107 10.73 -6.51 -10.22
N ASN A 108 10.79 -6.89 -8.94
CA ASN A 108 9.61 -7.35 -8.23
C ASN A 108 8.62 -6.20 -8.03
N GLU A 109 9.11 -5.02 -7.62
CA GLU A 109 8.25 -3.85 -7.49
C GLU A 109 7.68 -3.39 -8.82
N ARG A 110 8.49 -3.43 -9.88
CA ARG A 110 8.02 -3.16 -11.24
C ARG A 110 6.87 -4.09 -11.60
N LYS A 111 7.00 -5.40 -11.37
CA LYS A 111 5.92 -6.37 -11.63
C LYS A 111 4.66 -6.10 -10.81
N VAL A 112 4.80 -5.74 -9.53
CA VAL A 112 3.65 -5.41 -8.67
C VAL A 112 2.97 -4.13 -9.18
N ALA A 113 3.75 -3.10 -9.52
CA ALA A 113 3.23 -1.86 -10.07
C ALA A 113 2.50 -2.07 -11.41
N GLU A 114 3.01 -2.95 -12.28
CA GLU A 114 2.36 -3.36 -13.53
C GLU A 114 1.02 -4.06 -13.25
N GLN A 115 0.98 -4.98 -12.28
CA GLN A 115 -0.24 -5.68 -11.87
C GLN A 115 -1.30 -4.74 -11.30
N LEU A 116 -0.86 -3.69 -10.61
CA LEU A 116 -1.71 -2.64 -10.04
C LEU A 116 -1.99 -1.50 -11.04
N GLU A 117 -1.62 -1.69 -12.31
CA GLU A 117 -1.87 -0.75 -13.41
C GLU A 117 -1.32 0.68 -13.20
N TYR A 118 -0.23 0.81 -12.44
CA TYR A 118 0.49 2.08 -12.31
C TYR A 118 1.17 2.46 -13.63
N GLN A 119 1.25 3.76 -13.87
CA GLN A 119 2.15 4.29 -14.88
C GLN A 119 3.58 4.24 -14.34
N ILE A 120 4.45 3.48 -15.01
CA ILE A 120 5.83 3.26 -14.58
C ILE A 120 6.77 4.00 -15.52
N GLU A 121 7.67 4.77 -14.92
CA GLU A 121 8.72 5.49 -15.61
C GLU A 121 10.08 5.07 -15.07
N ASN A 122 10.94 4.55 -15.94
CA ASN A 122 12.30 4.17 -15.57
C ASN A 122 13.18 5.42 -15.42
N ARG A 123 13.96 5.47 -14.35
CA ARG A 123 14.91 6.53 -14.05
C ARG A 123 16.24 5.94 -13.59
N SER A 124 17.30 6.71 -13.75
CA SER A 124 18.57 6.45 -13.08
C SER A 124 18.91 7.64 -12.22
N VAL A 125 19.12 7.40 -10.92
CA VAL A 125 19.48 8.43 -9.95
C VAL A 125 20.89 8.12 -9.48
N ALA A 126 21.84 8.97 -9.83
CA ALA A 126 23.26 8.76 -9.53
C ALA A 126 23.80 7.38 -9.95
N GLY A 127 23.30 6.82 -11.07
CA GLY A 127 23.71 5.50 -11.57
C GLY A 127 22.98 4.32 -10.92
N ILE A 128 22.10 4.56 -9.95
CA ILE A 128 21.24 3.54 -9.35
C ILE A 128 19.95 3.45 -10.17
N GLU A 129 19.52 2.22 -10.49
CA GLU A 129 18.25 1.98 -11.17
C GLU A 129 17.08 2.39 -10.26
N SER A 130 16.11 3.10 -10.80
CA SER A 130 14.97 3.61 -10.04
C SER A 130 13.72 3.63 -10.93
N ILE A 131 12.54 3.56 -10.31
CA ILE A 131 11.27 3.72 -11.01
C ILE A 131 10.45 4.81 -10.33
N VAL A 132 9.73 5.58 -11.14
CA VAL A 132 8.69 6.50 -10.67
C VAL A 132 7.35 5.87 -11.04
N MET A 133 6.45 5.78 -10.07
CA MET A 133 5.13 5.16 -10.25
C MET A 133 4.05 6.22 -10.01
N ARG A 134 3.09 6.32 -10.91
CA ARG A 134 1.93 7.23 -10.77
C ARG A 134 0.63 6.44 -10.92
N PRO A 135 -0.38 6.64 -10.07
CA PRO A 135 -1.70 6.05 -10.26
C PRO A 135 -2.27 6.43 -11.64
N ASN A 136 -3.04 5.53 -12.24
CA ASN A 136 -3.76 5.83 -13.48
C ASN A 136 -5.09 6.57 -13.25
N ASP A 137 -5.51 6.69 -11.99
CA ASP A 137 -6.81 7.15 -11.53
C ASP A 137 -6.66 8.33 -10.55
N PRO A 138 -7.45 9.42 -10.70
CA PRO A 138 -7.44 10.57 -9.81
C PRO A 138 -7.96 10.29 -8.38
N ASN A 139 -8.64 9.17 -8.12
CA ASN A 139 -9.10 8.77 -6.78
C ASN A 139 -8.04 8.01 -5.97
N GLY A 140 -6.84 7.84 -6.52
CA GLY A 140 -5.72 7.16 -5.87
C GLY A 140 -5.77 5.64 -6.08
N ALA A 141 -4.61 5.05 -6.26
CA ALA A 141 -4.50 3.61 -6.45
C ALA A 141 -4.68 2.88 -5.10
N CYS A 142 -5.90 2.38 -4.87
CA CYS A 142 -6.09 1.20 -4.05
C CYS A 142 -5.77 -0.02 -4.92
N GLY A 143 -4.88 -0.89 -4.46
CA GLY A 143 -4.94 -2.29 -4.90
C GLY A 143 -6.28 -2.91 -4.53
#